data_AF-A0A2W6R9H0-F1
#
_entry.id   AF-A0A2W6R9H0-F1
#
_cell.length_a   1.000
_cell.length_b   1.000
_cell.length_c   1.000
_cell.angle_alpha   90.00
_cell.angle_beta   90.00
_cell.angle_gamma   90.00
#
_symmetry.space_group_name_H-M   'P 1'
#
loop_
_entity.id
_entity.type
_entity.pdbx_description
1 polymer ?
#
loop_
_entity_poly.entity_id
_entity_poly.type
_entity_poly.pdbx_seq_one_letter_code
_entity_poly.pdbx_strand_id
1 'polypeptide(L)'
;MNNKGSGLTPAQALDKLDALYEQSVVALRNAIGKYITSGELPDENARKQGLFVYPSLTVTWDGSTTNPPKTRAFGRFTHAGSYTTTITRPTLFRSYLNEQLTLLYQDYGAHISVQPSQHEIPYPYVIDGSELTLDRSMSAGLTRYFPTTELAQSGDE
;
A
#
# COMPACT_ATOMS: atom_id res chain seq x y z
N MET A 1 -32.83 -0.86 -3.43
CA MET A 1 -32.11 -0.21 -4.54
C MET A 1 -30.63 -0.26 -4.19
N ASN A 2 -29.89 -1.13 -4.87
CA ASN A 2 -28.52 -1.52 -4.51
C ASN A 2 -27.54 -0.38 -4.81
N ASN A 3 -26.83 0.09 -3.79
CA ASN A 3 -25.83 1.14 -3.87
C ASN A 3 -24.51 0.62 -4.48
N LYS A 4 -24.58 -0.10 -5.61
CA LYS A 4 -23.44 -0.70 -6.35
C LYS A 4 -22.51 0.33 -7.01
N GLY A 5 -22.70 1.63 -6.76
CA GLY A 5 -22.32 2.69 -7.71
C GLY A 5 -21.10 3.56 -7.41
N SER A 6 -20.24 3.27 -6.42
CA SER A 6 -19.12 4.19 -6.10
C SER A 6 -17.76 3.51 -5.90
N GLY A 7 -17.70 2.18 -5.80
CA GLY A 7 -16.46 1.45 -5.54
C GLY A 7 -15.68 1.11 -6.80
N LEU A 8 -14.37 0.94 -6.67
CA LEU A 8 -13.52 0.38 -7.72
C LEU A 8 -13.89 -1.09 -7.97
N THR A 9 -13.75 -1.53 -9.22
CA THR A 9 -13.68 -2.96 -9.53
C THR A 9 -12.36 -3.56 -9.07
N PRO A 10 -12.23 -4.89 -8.93
CA PRO A 10 -10.95 -5.54 -8.59
C PRO A 10 -9.81 -5.11 -9.53
N ALA A 11 -10.03 -5.09 -10.85
CA ALA A 11 -9.01 -4.67 -11.81
C ALA A 11 -8.59 -3.21 -11.62
N GLN A 12 -9.55 -2.30 -11.45
CA GLN A 12 -9.26 -0.88 -11.21
C GLN A 12 -8.52 -0.65 -9.89
N ALA A 13 -8.84 -1.44 -8.86
CA ALA A 13 -8.12 -1.39 -7.59
C ALA A 13 -6.66 -1.82 -7.76
N LEU A 14 -6.40 -2.93 -8.46
CA LEU A 14 -5.05 -3.41 -8.73
C LEU A 14 -4.21 -2.39 -9.51
N ASP A 15 -4.77 -1.82 -10.58
CA ASP A 15 -4.06 -0.83 -11.39
C ASP A 15 -3.75 0.44 -10.58
N LYS A 16 -4.66 0.84 -9.68
CA LYS A 16 -4.42 1.99 -8.78
C LYS A 16 -3.38 1.66 -7.69
N LEU A 17 -3.38 0.44 -7.16
CA LEU A 17 -2.36 -0.02 -6.21
C LEU A 17 -0.98 0.00 -6.86
N ASP A 18 -0.84 -0.55 -8.07
CA ASP A 18 0.40 -0.54 -8.84
C ASP A 18 0.86 0.90 -9.10
N ALA A 19 -0.04 1.78 -9.57
CA ALA A 19 0.31 3.17 -9.86
C ALA A 19 0.83 3.93 -8.63
N LEU A 20 0.15 3.82 -7.49
CA LEU A 20 0.56 4.50 -6.25
C LEU A 20 1.86 3.92 -5.68
N TYR A 21 2.00 2.58 -5.69
CA TYR A 21 3.21 1.93 -5.20
C TYR A 21 4.44 2.33 -6.02
N GLU A 22 4.36 2.22 -7.34
CA GLU A 22 5.47 2.59 -8.23
C GLU A 22 5.80 4.07 -8.13
N GLN A 23 4.79 4.95 -8.02
CA GLN A 23 5.01 6.38 -7.81
C GLN A 23 5.83 6.64 -6.54
N SER A 24 5.48 6.01 -5.42
CA SER A 24 6.20 6.22 -4.15
C SER A 24 7.59 5.59 -4.13
N VAL A 25 7.76 4.41 -4.73
CA VAL A 25 9.08 3.77 -4.88
C VAL A 25 10.02 4.63 -5.74
N VAL A 26 9.54 5.11 -6.89
CA VAL A 26 10.33 5.99 -7.78
C VAL A 26 10.65 7.31 -7.09
N ALA A 27 9.68 7.93 -6.42
CA ALA A 27 9.90 9.16 -5.67
C ALA A 27 10.98 8.98 -4.58
N LEU A 28 10.92 7.89 -3.83
CA LEU A 28 11.87 7.59 -2.77
C LEU A 28 13.28 7.33 -3.32
N ARG A 29 13.41 6.53 -4.39
CA ARG A 29 14.69 6.30 -5.09
C ARG A 29 15.31 7.61 -5.58
N ASN A 30 14.51 8.47 -6.21
CA ASN A 30 14.97 9.76 -6.69
C ASN A 30 15.44 10.67 -5.56
N ALA A 31 14.71 10.71 -4.43
CA ALA A 31 15.08 11.50 -3.27
C ALA A 31 16.39 11.00 -2.63
N ILE A 32 16.57 9.67 -2.54
CA ILE A 32 17.83 9.07 -2.07
C ILE A 32 18.99 9.42 -3.01
N GLY A 33 18.80 9.31 -4.33
CA GLY A 33 19.83 9.65 -5.31
C GLY A 33 20.24 11.13 -5.26
N LYS A 34 19.28 12.04 -5.09
CA LYS A 34 19.55 13.47 -4.87
C LYS A 34 20.33 13.71 -3.57
N TYR A 35 19.93 13.07 -2.49
CA TYR A 35 20.64 13.19 -1.21
C TYR A 35 22.10 12.72 -1.30
N ILE A 36 22.34 11.59 -1.98
CA ILE A 36 23.70 11.03 -2.13
C ILE A 36 24.57 11.94 -3.01
N THR A 37 24.01 12.51 -4.07
CA THR A 37 24.77 13.31 -5.05
C THR A 37 25.00 14.75 -4.63
N SER A 38 24.03 15.39 -3.99
CA SER A 38 24.07 16.83 -3.68
C SER A 38 23.77 17.18 -2.22
N GLY A 39 23.38 16.21 -1.39
CA GLY A 39 22.90 16.46 -0.02
C GLY A 39 21.49 17.06 0.05
N GLU A 40 20.76 17.13 -1.07
CA GLU A 40 19.39 17.65 -1.13
C GLU A 40 18.43 16.75 -0.32
N LEU A 41 17.68 17.37 0.59
CA LEU A 41 16.67 16.69 1.41
C LEU A 41 15.29 16.75 0.72
N PRO A 42 14.45 15.72 0.91
CA PRO A 42 13.07 15.75 0.40
C PRO A 42 12.24 16.84 1.09
N ASP A 43 11.28 17.39 0.36
CA ASP A 43 10.33 18.38 0.89
C ASP A 43 9.37 17.73 1.90
N GLU A 44 9.33 18.28 3.11
CA GLU A 44 8.52 17.76 4.22
C GLU A 44 7.00 17.87 3.96
N ASN A 45 6.55 18.85 3.18
CA ASN A 45 5.14 18.97 2.84
C ASN A 45 4.71 17.92 1.82
N ALA A 46 5.56 17.63 0.82
CA ALA A 46 5.35 16.55 -0.12
C ALA A 46 5.30 15.19 0.59
N ARG A 47 6.20 14.95 1.56
CA ARG A 47 6.15 13.74 2.42
C ARG A 47 4.82 13.60 3.15
N LYS A 48 4.34 14.66 3.81
CA LYS A 48 3.03 14.68 4.48
C LYS A 48 1.85 14.46 3.53
N GLN A 49 2.00 14.77 2.24
CA GLN A 49 1.01 14.50 1.20
C GLN A 49 1.08 13.08 0.62
N GLY A 50 1.95 12.22 1.16
CA GLY A 50 2.04 10.81 0.76
C GLY A 50 3.13 10.52 -0.28
N LEU A 51 4.20 11.32 -0.35
CA LEU A 51 5.25 11.12 -1.37
C LEU A 51 5.88 9.72 -1.31
N PHE A 52 6.12 9.19 -0.10
CA PHE A 52 6.83 7.92 0.10
C PHE A 52 5.94 6.82 0.69
N VAL A 53 4.62 6.96 0.65
CA VAL A 53 3.73 6.04 1.40
C VAL A 53 3.35 4.80 0.62
N TYR A 54 3.12 3.70 1.33
CA TYR A 54 2.45 2.55 0.73
C TYR A 54 1.03 2.93 0.28
N PRO A 55 0.49 2.30 -0.78
CA PRO A 55 -0.95 2.35 -1.00
C PRO A 55 -1.71 1.61 0.11
N SER A 56 -2.91 2.11 0.42
CA SER A 56 -3.87 1.50 1.33
C SER A 56 -5.07 0.99 0.52
N LEU A 57 -5.43 -0.27 0.76
CA LEU A 57 -6.59 -0.94 0.18
C LEU A 57 -7.67 -1.04 1.25
N THR A 58 -8.88 -0.56 0.95
CA THR A 58 -10.02 -0.66 1.85
C THR A 58 -11.17 -1.38 1.15
N VAL A 59 -11.78 -2.34 1.86
CA VAL A 59 -12.98 -3.05 1.42
C VAL A 59 -14.08 -2.86 2.46
N THR A 60 -15.23 -2.34 2.05
CA THR A 60 -16.38 -2.07 2.92
C THR A 60 -17.57 -2.93 2.52
N TRP A 61 -18.22 -3.54 3.50
CA TRP A 61 -19.45 -4.31 3.33
C TRP A 61 -20.54 -3.79 4.27
N ASP A 62 -21.75 -3.61 3.73
CA ASP A 62 -22.90 -3.05 4.45
C ASP A 62 -23.66 -4.07 5.31
N GLY A 63 -23.29 -5.36 5.22
CA GLY A 63 -23.95 -6.45 5.94
C GLY A 63 -25.14 -7.07 5.21
N SER A 64 -25.50 -6.55 4.03
CA SER A 64 -26.71 -6.94 3.31
C SER A 64 -26.37 -7.73 2.04
N THR A 65 -26.41 -9.05 2.16
CA THR A 65 -26.26 -9.97 1.03
C THR A 65 -27.33 -11.06 1.10
N THR A 66 -27.97 -11.38 -0.03
CA THR A 66 -29.13 -12.29 -0.05
C THR A 66 -28.78 -13.71 0.39
N ASN A 67 -27.61 -14.22 -0.01
CA ASN A 67 -27.10 -15.55 0.36
C ASN A 67 -25.57 -15.53 0.46
N PRO A 68 -24.98 -15.02 1.55
CA PRO A 68 -23.53 -14.98 1.69
C PRO A 68 -22.95 -16.41 1.77
N PRO A 69 -21.80 -16.70 1.14
CA PRO A 69 -21.14 -18.00 1.26
C PRO A 69 -20.84 -18.36 2.72
N LYS A 70 -21.49 -19.39 3.26
CA LYS A 70 -21.33 -19.84 4.66
C LYS A 70 -20.30 -20.95 4.86
N THR A 71 -19.96 -21.68 3.79
CA THR A 71 -19.12 -22.88 3.85
C THR A 71 -17.70 -22.68 3.33
N ARG A 72 -17.41 -21.58 2.63
CA ARG A 72 -16.05 -21.26 2.19
C ARG A 72 -15.16 -20.99 3.41
N ALA A 73 -13.90 -21.41 3.36
CA ALA A 73 -12.95 -21.22 4.46
C ALA A 73 -12.39 -19.78 4.55
N PHE A 74 -12.25 -19.10 3.42
CA PHE A 74 -11.67 -17.74 3.29
C PHE A 74 -12.55 -16.85 2.40
N GLY A 75 -12.19 -15.58 2.25
CA GLY A 75 -12.92 -14.62 1.42
C GLY A 75 -14.35 -14.38 1.92
N ARG A 76 -14.48 -14.19 3.24
CA ARG A 76 -15.75 -14.02 3.95
C ARG A 76 -15.69 -12.84 4.89
N PHE A 77 -16.83 -12.19 5.08
CA PHE A 77 -17.03 -11.22 6.15
C PHE A 77 -17.70 -11.85 7.36
N THR A 78 -17.15 -11.60 8.54
CA THR A 78 -17.78 -11.97 9.82
C THR A 78 -18.83 -10.95 10.24
N HIS A 79 -18.60 -9.66 9.95
CA HIS A 79 -19.49 -8.54 10.27
C HIS A 79 -19.46 -7.48 9.17
N ALA A 80 -20.49 -6.65 9.12
CA ALA A 80 -20.47 -5.42 8.32
C ALA A 80 -19.36 -4.47 8.82
N GLY A 81 -18.80 -3.66 7.93
CA GLY A 81 -17.76 -2.70 8.28
C GLY A 81 -16.75 -2.47 7.17
N SER A 82 -15.68 -1.74 7.52
CA SER A 82 -14.56 -1.43 6.63
C SER A 82 -13.30 -2.14 7.10
N TYR A 83 -12.64 -2.84 6.18
CA TYR A 83 -11.43 -3.60 6.40
C TYR A 83 -10.33 -2.95 5.56
N THR A 84 -9.25 -2.50 6.18
CA THR A 84 -8.18 -1.78 5.50
C THR A 84 -6.83 -2.42 5.80
N THR A 85 -5.92 -2.37 4.84
CA THR A 85 -4.53 -2.79 5.02
C THR A 85 -3.61 -2.02 4.07
N THR A 86 -2.33 -1.93 4.41
CA THR A 86 -1.31 -1.40 3.49
C THR A 86 -0.84 -2.49 2.55
N ILE A 87 -0.56 -2.13 1.30
CA ILE A 87 -0.13 -3.09 0.27
C ILE A 87 1.27 -2.72 -0.22
N THR A 88 2.13 -3.73 -0.32
CA THR A 88 3.44 -3.64 -0.95
C THR A 88 3.51 -4.58 -2.15
N ARG A 89 4.36 -4.27 -3.14
CA ARG A 89 4.58 -5.05 -4.35
C ARG A 89 3.28 -5.57 -5.00
N PRO A 90 2.33 -4.69 -5.40
CA PRO A 90 1.03 -5.14 -5.89
C PRO A 90 1.14 -6.01 -7.14
N THR A 91 2.12 -5.75 -8.01
CA THR A 91 2.45 -6.61 -9.17
C THR A 91 2.82 -8.04 -8.76
N LEU A 92 3.61 -8.22 -7.68
CA LEU A 92 3.97 -9.56 -7.18
C LEU A 92 2.75 -10.31 -6.65
N PHE A 93 1.87 -9.61 -5.93
CA PHE A 93 0.65 -10.19 -5.34
C PHE A 93 -0.57 -10.12 -6.27
N ARG A 94 -0.39 -9.74 -7.55
CA ARG A 94 -1.50 -9.39 -8.44
C ARG A 94 -2.53 -10.50 -8.56
N SER A 95 -2.08 -11.75 -8.76
CA SER A 95 -2.98 -12.90 -8.86
C SER A 95 -3.77 -13.13 -7.56
N TYR A 96 -3.09 -13.07 -6.42
CA TYR A 96 -3.71 -13.25 -5.10
C TYR A 96 -4.74 -12.15 -4.81
N LEU A 97 -4.35 -10.89 -4.95
CA LEU A 97 -5.22 -9.75 -4.70
C LEU A 97 -6.43 -9.75 -5.65
N ASN A 98 -6.23 -10.11 -6.92
CA ASN A 98 -7.32 -10.24 -7.88
C ASN A 98 -8.34 -11.28 -7.44
N GLU A 99 -7.87 -12.47 -7.05
CA GLU A 99 -8.75 -13.55 -6.58
C GLU A 99 -9.54 -13.10 -5.35
N GLN A 100 -8.86 -12.63 -4.30
CA GLN A 100 -9.51 -12.28 -3.04
C GLN A 100 -10.50 -11.12 -3.21
N LEU A 101 -10.12 -10.06 -3.93
CA LEU A 101 -11.02 -8.92 -4.19
C LEU A 101 -12.21 -9.33 -5.06
N THR A 102 -12.02 -10.24 -6.03
CA THR A 102 -13.11 -10.73 -6.87
C THR A 102 -14.14 -11.50 -6.04
N LEU A 103 -13.71 -12.35 -5.11
CA LEU A 103 -14.61 -13.07 -4.21
C LEU A 103 -15.47 -12.10 -3.38
N LEU A 104 -14.83 -11.10 -2.75
CA LEU A 104 -15.53 -10.12 -1.92
C LEU A 104 -16.46 -9.23 -2.76
N TYR A 105 -16.03 -8.84 -3.96
CA TYR A 105 -16.80 -8.00 -4.86
C TYR A 105 -18.04 -8.72 -5.40
N GLN A 106 -17.90 -9.95 -5.89
CA GLN A 106 -18.98 -10.69 -6.52
C GLN A 106 -19.98 -11.25 -5.51
N ASP A 107 -19.49 -11.88 -4.44
CA ASP A 107 -20.35 -12.60 -3.51
C ASP A 107 -21.04 -11.67 -2.51
N TYR A 108 -20.41 -10.55 -2.15
CA TYR A 108 -20.92 -9.61 -1.14
C TYR A 108 -21.31 -8.25 -1.72
N GLY A 109 -20.96 -7.94 -2.96
CA GLY A 109 -21.16 -6.60 -3.51
C GLY A 109 -20.31 -5.54 -2.80
N ALA A 110 -19.16 -5.93 -2.25
CA ALA A 110 -18.34 -5.06 -1.42
C ALA A 110 -17.82 -3.83 -2.18
N HIS A 111 -17.71 -2.71 -1.47
CA HIS A 111 -17.14 -1.47 -1.98
C HIS A 111 -15.63 -1.48 -1.80
N ILE A 112 -14.87 -1.38 -2.90
CA ILE A 112 -13.41 -1.35 -2.89
C ILE A 112 -12.94 0.09 -3.11
N SER A 113 -11.99 0.56 -2.30
CA SER A 113 -11.30 1.83 -2.50
C SER A 113 -9.80 1.69 -2.27
N VAL A 114 -9.05 2.57 -2.93
CA VAL A 114 -7.58 2.62 -2.85
C VAL A 114 -7.14 4.08 -2.73
N GLN A 115 -6.23 4.36 -1.80
CA GLN A 115 -5.72 5.69 -1.49
C GLN A 115 -4.28 5.61 -0.99
N PRO A 116 -3.52 6.72 -0.96
CA PRO A 116 -2.27 6.79 -0.21
C PRO A 116 -2.51 6.45 1.28
N SER A 117 -1.62 5.67 1.89
CA SER A 117 -1.65 5.40 3.33
C SER A 117 -0.94 6.49 4.13
N GLN A 118 -0.86 6.29 5.45
CA GLN A 118 -0.05 7.12 6.35
C GLN A 118 1.32 6.52 6.66
N HIS A 119 1.68 5.38 6.05
CA HIS A 119 2.91 4.64 6.35
C HIS A 119 3.90 4.81 5.21
N GLU A 120 5.02 5.49 5.48
CA GLU A 120 6.13 5.61 4.54
C GLU A 120 6.85 4.27 4.33
N ILE A 121 7.34 4.04 3.10
CA ILE A 121 8.12 2.88 2.71
C ILE A 121 9.54 3.04 3.28
N PRO A 122 10.02 2.13 4.14
CA PRO A 122 11.41 2.18 4.57
C PRO A 122 12.37 2.14 3.38
N TYR A 123 13.32 3.07 3.36
CA TYR A 123 14.29 3.20 2.27
C TYR A 123 15.05 1.91 1.93
N PRO A 124 15.37 1.00 2.90
CA PRO A 124 16.04 -0.25 2.57
C PRO A 124 15.25 -1.16 1.62
N TYR A 125 13.92 -1.00 1.51
CA TYR A 125 13.09 -1.84 0.65
C TYR A 125 13.01 -1.36 -0.80
N VAL A 126 13.47 -0.14 -1.09
CA VAL A 126 13.48 0.40 -2.47
C VAL A 126 14.86 0.40 -3.10
N ILE A 127 15.92 0.27 -2.29
CA ILE A 127 17.29 0.13 -2.78
C ILE A 127 17.50 -1.31 -3.22
N ASP A 128 17.94 -1.51 -4.47
CA ASP A 128 18.43 -2.82 -4.89
C ASP A 128 19.85 -3.01 -4.34
N GLY A 129 20.12 -4.17 -3.73
CA GLY A 129 21.28 -4.39 -2.84
C GLY A 129 22.66 -4.26 -3.51
N SER A 130 22.69 -4.11 -4.83
CA SER A 130 23.90 -3.96 -5.65
C SER A 130 24.25 -2.51 -6.01
N GLU A 131 23.33 -1.54 -5.84
CA GLU A 131 23.48 -0.20 -6.41
C GLU A 131 24.18 0.83 -5.50
N LEU A 132 24.30 0.56 -4.20
CA LEU A 132 24.74 1.58 -3.24
C LEU A 132 25.82 1.10 -2.27
N THR A 133 27.08 1.34 -2.64
CA THR A 133 28.20 1.36 -1.67
C THR A 133 28.20 2.70 -0.94
N LEU A 134 27.53 2.75 0.21
CA LEU A 134 27.47 3.94 1.07
C LEU A 134 28.63 3.94 2.07
N ASP A 135 29.27 5.11 2.25
CA ASP A 135 30.16 5.30 3.39
C ASP A 135 29.35 5.45 4.71
N ARG A 136 30.06 5.44 5.85
CA ARG A 136 29.41 5.53 7.18
C ARG A 136 28.66 6.85 7.39
N SER A 137 29.13 7.96 6.83
CA SER A 137 28.50 9.29 6.98
C SER A 137 27.18 9.34 6.23
N MET A 138 27.14 8.82 5.00
CA MET A 138 25.94 8.73 4.18
C MET A 138 24.88 7.82 4.80
N SER A 139 25.30 6.69 5.38
CA SER A 139 24.40 5.75 6.06
C SER A 139 23.70 6.37 7.28
N ALA A 140 24.44 7.15 8.07
CA ALA A 140 23.89 7.89 9.21
C ALA A 140 22.90 8.98 8.75
N GLY A 141 23.22 9.67 7.65
CA GLY A 141 22.35 10.64 7.01
C GLY A 141 21.02 10.06 6.54
N LEU A 142 21.07 8.94 5.80
CA LEU A 142 19.86 8.26 5.32
C LEU A 142 18.96 7.83 6.47
N THR A 143 19.53 7.23 7.52
CA THR A 143 18.76 6.80 8.70
C THR A 143 18.10 7.97 9.43
N ARG A 144 18.68 9.17 9.36
CA ARG A 144 18.16 10.38 10.01
C ARG A 144 17.05 11.07 9.24
N TYR A 145 17.16 11.12 7.91
CA TYR A 145 16.29 11.96 7.07
C TYR A 145 15.27 11.17 6.24
N PHE A 146 15.48 9.87 6.06
CA PHE A 146 14.61 9.01 5.25
C PHE A 146 13.85 7.99 6.12
N PRO A 147 12.74 7.44 5.61
CA PRO A 147 11.94 6.47 6.35
C PRO A 147 12.75 5.21 6.65
N THR A 148 12.72 4.73 7.88
CA THR A 148 13.44 3.53 8.32
C THR A 148 12.46 2.50 8.87
N THR A 149 12.92 1.26 9.02
CA THR A 149 12.13 0.22 9.67
C THR A 149 12.04 0.53 11.16
N GLU A 150 10.89 1.03 11.61
CA GLU A 150 10.62 1.19 13.03
C GLU A 150 10.19 -0.15 13.65
N LEU A 151 11.05 -0.71 14.49
CA LEU A 151 10.80 -2.01 15.15
C LEU A 151 9.55 -1.98 16.05
N ALA A 152 9.19 -0.81 16.58
CA ALA A 152 7.97 -0.63 17.36
C ALA A 152 6.68 -0.82 16.54
N GLN A 153 6.76 -0.71 15.21
CA GLN A 153 5.63 -0.90 14.28
C GLN A 153 5.64 -2.30 13.64
N SER A 154 6.63 -3.14 13.94
CA SER A 154 6.84 -4.45 13.30
C SER A 154 6.07 -5.61 13.98
N GLY A 155 5.14 -5.32 14.88
CA GLY A 155 4.26 -6.33 15.46
C GLY A 155 3.18 -5.74 16.36
N ASP A 156 1.95 -5.67 15.85
CA ASP A 156 0.70 -5.79 16.63
C ASP A 156 -0.54 -5.85 15.68
N GLU A 157 -0.55 -6.80 14.73
CA GLU A 157 -1.77 -7.22 14.00
C GLU A 157 -2.05 -8.70 14.23
#